data_AF-A0A9X8DSD4-F1
#
_entry.id   AF-A0A9X8DSD4-F1
#
_cell.length_a   1.000
_cell.length_b   1.000
_cell.length_c   1.000
_cell.angle_alpha   90.00
_cell.angle_beta   90.00
_cell.angle_gamma   90.00
#
_symmetry.space_group_name_H-M   'P 1'
#
loop_
_entity.id
_entity.type
_entity.pdbx_description
1 polymer ?
#
loop_
_entity_poly.entity_id
_entity_poly.type
_entity_poly.pdbx_seq_one_letter_code
_entity_poly.pdbx_strand_id
1 'polypeptide(L)'
;MVQYQFIALVALAAYAATAVTDKISVQVHRNLEIAKQSNVVVKFHCDEALATHRRRLKSGASRTETIESLVNLLKEHTTKSQASVKSLLANQVESTAVEVATTWIQCSMYINNAPTELVYKFAALPEVKSIYEPVTMTLSETQSNDKPASAVNDDIAWGVKKIQAPALWANGIEGDGIVVANIDTGVRYTHESLESNWRREYGWFDPYNKTNQLPDDNWGHGTSVMGVMVGTKGIGVAPKAKWIACKGCNYNCDEPKVVECAQFLLCPHNNDGNKCDPSKAPHVINSSFGRHRRDFYLEDIITRWREVGIIPVFTIGNDGREGCAYSSYPGISPQVIAVGYTDSSDFLAFKS
;
A
#
# COMPACT_ATOMS: atom_id res chain seq x y z
N MET A 1 -11.83 -43.52 -34.20
CA MET A 1 -10.90 -42.37 -34.06
C MET A 1 -11.64 -41.04 -33.84
N VAL A 2 -12.84 -40.84 -34.40
CA VAL A 2 -13.63 -39.58 -34.25
C VAL A 2 -14.19 -39.37 -32.82
N GLN A 3 -14.63 -40.43 -32.13
CA GLN A 3 -15.26 -40.30 -30.80
C GLN A 3 -14.28 -39.88 -29.69
N TYR A 4 -13.00 -40.23 -29.80
CA TYR A 4 -11.94 -39.81 -28.86
C TYR A 4 -11.55 -38.33 -29.04
N GLN A 5 -11.64 -37.79 -30.26
CA GLN A 5 -11.40 -36.36 -30.51
C GLN A 5 -12.51 -35.48 -29.91
N PHE A 6 -13.77 -35.90 -30.00
CA PHE A 6 -14.89 -35.17 -29.39
C PHE A 6 -14.83 -35.14 -27.86
N ILE A 7 -14.50 -36.26 -27.22
CA ILE A 7 -14.37 -36.32 -25.75
C ILE A 7 -13.19 -35.44 -25.28
N ALA A 8 -12.07 -35.46 -26.00
CA ALA A 8 -10.93 -34.59 -25.69
C ALA A 8 -11.28 -33.10 -25.83
N LEU A 9 -11.99 -32.71 -26.91
CA LEU A 9 -12.44 -31.34 -27.13
C LEU A 9 -13.43 -30.83 -26.06
N VAL A 10 -14.38 -31.66 -25.63
CA VAL A 10 -15.33 -31.31 -24.56
C VAL A 10 -14.63 -31.17 -23.21
N ALA A 11 -13.67 -32.05 -22.91
CA ALA A 11 -12.86 -31.95 -21.68
C ALA A 11 -11.97 -30.70 -21.67
N LEU A 12 -11.35 -30.35 -22.81
CA LEU A 12 -10.56 -29.13 -22.99
C LEU A 12 -11.41 -27.86 -22.83
N ALA A 13 -12.62 -27.84 -23.40
CA ALA A 13 -13.55 -26.71 -23.27
C ALA A 13 -14.06 -26.55 -21.83
N ALA A 14 -14.39 -27.64 -21.14
CA ALA A 14 -14.78 -27.61 -19.73
C ALA A 14 -13.62 -27.16 -18.82
N TYR A 15 -12.39 -27.60 -19.12
CA TYR A 15 -11.19 -27.16 -18.40
C TYR A 15 -10.88 -25.68 -18.63
N ALA A 16 -11.03 -25.19 -19.87
CA ALA A 16 -10.87 -23.76 -20.17
C ALA A 16 -11.94 -22.92 -19.47
N ALA A 17 -13.21 -23.35 -19.46
CA ALA A 17 -14.28 -22.65 -18.77
C ALA A 17 -14.06 -22.59 -17.25
N THR A 18 -13.61 -23.69 -16.64
CA THR A 18 -13.27 -23.73 -15.20
C THR A 18 -12.07 -22.85 -14.86
N ALA A 19 -11.03 -22.88 -15.67
CA ALA A 19 -9.85 -22.00 -15.50
C ALA A 19 -10.19 -20.50 -15.61
N VAL A 20 -11.21 -20.12 -16.38
CA VAL A 20 -11.72 -18.74 -16.45
C VAL A 20 -12.48 -18.38 -15.18
N THR A 21 -13.37 -19.26 -14.71
CA THR A 21 -14.17 -19.00 -13.50
C THR A 21 -13.31 -18.93 -12.24
N ASP A 22 -12.22 -19.69 -12.18
CA ASP A 22 -11.29 -19.73 -11.03
C ASP A 22 -10.53 -18.41 -10.82
N LYS A 23 -10.41 -17.58 -11.87
CA LYS A 23 -9.78 -16.26 -11.76
C LYS A 23 -10.71 -15.23 -11.12
N ILE A 24 -12.02 -15.44 -11.17
CA ILE A 24 -13.01 -14.46 -10.71
C ILE A 24 -13.40 -14.80 -9.27
N SER A 25 -13.30 -13.83 -8.36
CA SER A 25 -13.64 -14.04 -6.96
C SER A 25 -15.13 -14.35 -6.78
N VAL A 26 -15.46 -15.11 -5.74
CA VAL A 26 -16.85 -15.46 -5.38
C VAL A 26 -17.73 -14.22 -5.26
N GLN A 27 -17.18 -13.16 -4.68
CA GLN A 27 -17.90 -11.91 -4.48
C GLN A 27 -18.19 -11.21 -5.83
N VAL A 28 -17.23 -11.19 -6.77
CA VAL A 28 -17.48 -10.66 -8.11
C VAL A 28 -18.54 -11.48 -8.84
N HIS A 29 -18.47 -12.82 -8.80
CA HIS A 29 -19.50 -13.69 -9.37
C HIS A 29 -20.90 -13.34 -8.87
N ARG A 30 -21.05 -13.17 -7.55
CA ARG A 30 -22.33 -12.79 -6.93
C ARG A 30 -22.86 -11.45 -7.45
N ASN A 31 -22.00 -10.46 -7.61
CA ASN A 31 -22.39 -9.15 -8.15
C ASN A 31 -22.81 -9.26 -9.63
N LEU A 32 -22.08 -10.04 -10.43
CA LEU A 32 -22.41 -10.26 -11.84
C LEU A 32 -23.73 -11.03 -12.02
N GLU A 33 -24.10 -11.89 -11.08
CA GLU A 33 -25.40 -12.56 -11.08
C GLU A 33 -26.56 -11.61 -10.78
N ILE A 34 -26.42 -10.78 -9.75
CA ILE A 34 -27.48 -9.91 -9.21
C ILE A 34 -27.58 -8.59 -9.99
N ALA A 35 -26.48 -7.85 -10.07
CA ALA A 35 -26.43 -6.48 -10.59
C ALA A 35 -26.01 -6.41 -12.07
N LYS A 36 -25.56 -7.52 -12.66
CA LYS A 36 -25.01 -7.62 -14.04
C LYS A 36 -23.76 -6.78 -14.31
N GLN A 37 -23.14 -6.25 -13.25
CA GLN A 37 -21.89 -5.51 -13.28
C GLN A 37 -21.21 -5.54 -11.90
N SER A 38 -19.90 -5.27 -11.86
CA SER A 38 -19.14 -5.15 -10.60
C SER A 38 -18.03 -4.11 -10.73
N ASN A 39 -17.65 -3.50 -9.61
CA ASN A 39 -16.34 -2.84 -9.53
C ASN A 39 -15.29 -3.94 -9.38
N VAL A 40 -14.23 -3.88 -10.17
CA VAL A 40 -13.22 -4.95 -10.22
C VAL A 40 -11.80 -4.40 -10.23
N VAL A 41 -10.92 -5.14 -9.57
CA VAL A 41 -9.48 -5.10 -9.77
C VAL A 41 -9.11 -6.27 -10.66
N VAL A 42 -8.60 -5.98 -11.85
CA VAL A 42 -8.00 -6.98 -12.74
C VAL A 42 -6.51 -7.03 -12.43
N LYS A 43 -6.07 -8.12 -11.81
CA LYS A 43 -4.67 -8.35 -11.44
C LYS A 43 -3.99 -9.22 -12.49
N PHE A 44 -2.84 -8.78 -12.96
CA PHE A 44 -2.08 -9.45 -14.00
C PHE A 44 -0.92 -10.23 -13.39
N HIS A 45 -0.42 -11.23 -14.10
CA HIS A 45 0.85 -11.86 -13.74
C HIS A 45 1.97 -10.81 -13.77
N CYS A 46 2.77 -10.74 -12.70
CA CYS A 46 3.77 -9.68 -12.50
C CYS A 46 5.14 -10.25 -12.07
N ASP A 47 5.26 -11.58 -12.00
CA ASP A 47 6.42 -12.30 -11.48
C ASP A 47 7.64 -12.17 -12.39
N GLU A 48 7.41 -12.06 -13.71
CA GLU A 48 8.47 -11.93 -14.72
C GLU A 48 9.29 -10.65 -14.55
N ALA A 49 8.64 -9.54 -14.22
CA ALA A 49 9.32 -8.27 -13.99
C ALA A 49 10.31 -8.37 -12.81
N LEU A 50 9.88 -9.00 -11.71
CA LEU A 50 10.71 -9.20 -10.52
C LEU A 50 11.84 -10.21 -10.79
N ALA A 51 11.55 -11.33 -11.46
CA ALA A 51 12.56 -12.30 -11.85
C ALA A 51 13.62 -11.69 -12.78
N THR A 52 13.19 -10.83 -13.71
CA THR A 52 14.10 -10.13 -14.62
C THR A 52 14.94 -9.08 -13.90
N HIS A 53 14.35 -8.37 -12.93
CA HIS A 53 15.08 -7.44 -12.06
C HIS A 53 16.22 -8.17 -11.35
N ARG A 54 15.92 -9.26 -10.65
CA ARG A 54 16.91 -10.09 -9.93
C ARG A 54 18.05 -10.59 -10.83
N ARG A 55 17.74 -11.00 -12.06
CA ARG A 55 18.74 -11.47 -13.02
C ARG A 55 19.63 -10.35 -13.58
N ARG A 56 19.09 -9.14 -13.74
CA ARG A 56 19.78 -8.02 -14.39
C ARG A 56 20.48 -7.09 -13.39
N LEU A 57 20.14 -7.17 -12.11
CA LEU A 57 20.74 -6.31 -11.09
C LEU A 57 22.24 -6.61 -10.99
N LYS A 58 23.05 -5.58 -11.18
CA LYS A 58 24.51 -5.70 -11.10
C LYS A 58 24.94 -5.83 -9.64
N SER A 59 25.96 -6.65 -9.40
CA SER A 59 26.62 -6.68 -8.09
C SER A 59 27.14 -5.28 -7.74
N GLY A 60 26.85 -4.82 -6.52
CA GLY A 60 27.25 -3.50 -6.04
C GLY A 60 26.41 -2.33 -6.56
N ALA A 61 25.26 -2.59 -7.21
CA ALA A 61 24.33 -1.53 -7.58
C ALA A 61 23.92 -0.71 -6.34
N SER A 62 23.87 0.61 -6.51
CA SER A 62 23.36 1.51 -5.47
C SER A 62 21.87 1.26 -5.23
N ARG A 63 21.38 1.75 -4.08
CA ARG A 63 19.96 1.71 -3.75
C ARG A 63 19.10 2.37 -4.83
N THR A 64 19.53 3.53 -5.34
CA THR A 64 18.83 4.27 -6.40
C THR A 64 18.76 3.46 -7.70
N GLU A 65 19.87 2.89 -8.16
CA GLU A 65 19.90 2.05 -9.36
C GLU A 65 19.04 0.78 -9.20
N THR A 66 19.01 0.21 -8.00
CA THR A 66 18.18 -0.96 -7.67
C THR A 66 16.71 -0.63 -7.79
N ILE A 67 16.26 0.47 -7.17
CA ILE A 67 14.87 0.93 -7.26
C ILE A 67 14.52 1.28 -8.71
N GLU A 68 15.37 2.04 -9.40
CA GLU A 68 15.14 2.44 -10.78
C GLU A 68 14.97 1.24 -11.72
N SER A 69 15.84 0.23 -11.57
CA SER A 69 15.75 -1.01 -12.33
C SER A 69 14.39 -1.71 -12.14
N LEU A 70 13.95 -1.86 -10.89
CA LEU A 70 12.67 -2.51 -10.58
C LEU A 70 11.49 -1.70 -11.12
N VAL A 71 11.47 -0.38 -10.90
CA VAL A 71 10.39 0.51 -11.35
C VAL A 71 10.25 0.47 -12.87
N ASN A 72 11.36 0.53 -13.61
CA ASN A 72 11.34 0.51 -15.07
C ASN A 72 10.81 -0.82 -15.61
N LEU A 73 11.26 -1.95 -15.05
CA LEU A 73 10.78 -3.28 -15.45
C LEU A 73 9.29 -3.47 -15.14
N LEU A 74 8.83 -3.00 -13.97
CA LEU A 74 7.41 -3.06 -13.62
C LEU A 74 6.56 -2.21 -14.57
N LYS A 75 6.97 -0.99 -14.90
CA LYS A 75 6.26 -0.11 -15.85
C LYS A 75 6.22 -0.69 -17.26
N GLU A 76 7.33 -1.24 -17.75
CA GLU A 76 7.40 -1.89 -19.05
C GLU A 76 6.47 -3.11 -19.10
N HIS A 77 6.56 -3.98 -18.09
CA HIS A 77 5.72 -5.17 -17.98
C HIS A 77 4.23 -4.82 -17.92
N THR A 78 3.88 -3.85 -17.08
CA THR A 78 2.51 -3.35 -16.89
C THR A 78 1.91 -2.76 -18.17
N THR A 79 2.72 -2.12 -19.01
CA THR A 79 2.27 -1.62 -20.32
C THR A 79 1.90 -2.78 -21.25
N LYS A 80 2.73 -3.83 -21.29
CA LYS A 80 2.51 -4.99 -22.15
C LYS A 80 1.34 -5.86 -21.65
N SER A 81 1.35 -6.21 -20.37
CA SER A 81 0.40 -7.13 -19.78
C SER A 81 -1.03 -6.59 -19.76
N GLN A 82 -1.22 -5.27 -19.77
CA GLN A 82 -2.57 -4.69 -19.71
C GLN A 82 -3.13 -4.29 -21.07
N ALA A 83 -2.35 -4.42 -22.14
CA ALA A 83 -2.73 -3.94 -23.47
C ALA A 83 -4.05 -4.58 -23.96
N SER A 84 -4.22 -5.89 -23.76
CA SER A 84 -5.42 -6.61 -24.19
C SER A 84 -6.68 -6.16 -23.43
N VAL A 85 -6.58 -5.97 -22.11
CA VAL A 85 -7.69 -5.46 -21.28
C VAL A 85 -8.05 -4.03 -21.68
N LYS A 86 -7.05 -3.17 -21.91
CA LYS A 86 -7.28 -1.80 -22.42
C LYS A 86 -7.96 -1.81 -23.79
N SER A 87 -7.55 -2.71 -24.69
CA SER A 87 -8.18 -2.85 -25.99
C SER A 87 -9.64 -3.31 -25.87
N LEU A 88 -9.94 -4.27 -25.00
CA LEU A 88 -11.31 -4.71 -24.73
C LEU A 88 -12.18 -3.58 -24.17
N LEU A 89 -11.65 -2.77 -23.25
CA LEU A 89 -12.35 -1.59 -22.71
C LEU A 89 -12.64 -0.55 -23.81
N ALA A 90 -11.63 -0.21 -24.62
CA ALA A 90 -11.76 0.79 -25.68
C ALA A 90 -12.76 0.37 -26.79
N ASN A 91 -12.91 -0.93 -27.03
CA ASN A 91 -13.78 -1.48 -28.06
C ASN A 91 -15.24 -1.67 -27.60
N GLN A 92 -15.60 -1.28 -26.38
CA GLN A 92 -16.94 -1.45 -25.82
C GLN A 92 -17.67 -0.09 -25.75
N VAL A 93 -18.11 0.40 -26.90
CA VAL A 93 -18.71 1.74 -27.08
C VAL A 93 -19.94 2.00 -26.19
N GLU A 94 -20.68 0.96 -25.82
CA GLU A 94 -21.89 1.04 -24.99
C GLU A 94 -21.69 0.57 -23.53
N SER A 95 -20.46 0.30 -23.11
CA SER A 95 -20.20 -0.22 -21.77
C SER A 95 -20.24 0.88 -20.70
N THR A 96 -20.79 0.53 -19.54
CA THR A 96 -20.69 1.32 -18.31
C THR A 96 -19.32 1.24 -17.63
N ALA A 97 -18.42 0.39 -18.14
CA ALA A 97 -17.10 0.16 -17.57
C ALA A 97 -16.21 1.40 -17.69
N VAL A 98 -15.62 1.83 -16.57
CA VAL A 98 -14.70 2.98 -16.52
C VAL A 98 -13.38 2.55 -15.90
N GLU A 99 -12.28 2.67 -16.65
CA GLU A 99 -10.93 2.56 -16.08
C GLU A 99 -10.69 3.74 -15.14
N VAL A 100 -10.46 3.45 -13.86
CA VAL A 100 -10.27 4.45 -12.82
C VAL A 100 -8.79 4.66 -12.51
N ALA A 101 -8.01 3.59 -12.55
CA ALA A 101 -6.58 3.62 -12.29
C ALA A 101 -5.87 2.40 -12.90
N THR A 102 -4.62 2.62 -13.29
CA THR A 102 -3.66 1.58 -13.64
C THR A 102 -2.49 1.66 -12.67
N THR A 103 -2.04 0.51 -12.16
CA THR A 103 -0.93 0.43 -11.19
C THR A 103 0.15 -0.55 -11.63
N TRP A 104 1.40 -0.09 -11.64
CA TRP A 104 2.57 -0.87 -12.01
C TRP A 104 3.22 -1.59 -10.82
N ILE A 105 3.11 -1.06 -9.60
CA ILE A 105 3.72 -1.72 -8.43
C ILE A 105 3.06 -3.06 -8.11
N GLN A 106 1.84 -3.33 -8.56
CA GLN A 106 1.21 -4.64 -8.40
C GLN A 106 0.63 -5.23 -9.69
N CYS A 107 0.93 -4.59 -10.83
CA CYS A 107 0.38 -4.95 -12.14
C CYS A 107 -1.14 -5.15 -12.07
N SER A 108 -1.88 -4.11 -11.68
CA SER A 108 -3.34 -4.17 -11.55
C SER A 108 -4.02 -2.98 -12.21
N MET A 109 -5.23 -3.22 -12.72
CA MET A 109 -6.14 -2.23 -13.26
C MET A 109 -7.43 -2.18 -12.45
N TYR A 110 -7.91 -0.98 -12.15
CA TYR A 110 -9.17 -0.74 -11.44
C TYR A 110 -10.23 -0.29 -12.43
N ILE A 111 -11.34 -1.02 -12.50
CA ILE A 111 -12.42 -0.78 -13.43
C ILE A 111 -13.73 -0.74 -12.65
N ASN A 112 -14.43 0.39 -12.72
CA ASN A 112 -15.76 0.51 -12.13
C ASN A 112 -16.83 0.03 -13.10
N ASN A 113 -17.93 -0.53 -12.56
CA ASN A 113 -19.12 -0.92 -13.32
C ASN A 113 -18.82 -1.84 -14.52
N ALA A 114 -17.85 -2.77 -14.38
CA ALA A 114 -17.54 -3.71 -15.45
C ALA A 114 -18.71 -4.71 -15.64
N PRO A 115 -19.34 -4.78 -16.82
CA PRO A 115 -20.47 -5.68 -17.06
C PRO A 115 -20.02 -7.14 -17.15
N THR A 116 -20.93 -8.07 -16.90
CA THR A 116 -20.68 -9.52 -16.86
C THR A 116 -19.85 -10.03 -18.05
N GLU A 117 -20.28 -9.74 -19.27
CA GLU A 117 -19.59 -10.17 -20.50
C GLU A 117 -18.14 -9.71 -20.57
N LEU A 118 -17.88 -8.49 -20.09
CA LEU A 118 -16.54 -7.91 -20.14
C LEU A 118 -15.63 -8.54 -19.07
N VAL A 119 -16.14 -8.81 -17.87
CA VAL A 119 -15.38 -9.50 -16.82
C VAL A 119 -14.98 -10.91 -17.27
N TYR A 120 -15.87 -11.66 -17.93
CA TYR A 120 -15.53 -12.97 -18.48
C TYR A 120 -14.50 -12.89 -19.62
N LYS A 121 -14.58 -11.86 -20.48
CA LYS A 121 -13.54 -11.61 -21.50
C LYS A 121 -12.19 -11.29 -20.88
N PHE A 122 -12.14 -10.53 -19.78
CA PHE A 122 -10.90 -10.29 -19.04
C PHE A 122 -10.34 -11.59 -18.46
N ALA A 123 -11.17 -12.40 -17.79
CA ALA A 123 -10.75 -13.66 -17.20
C ALA A 123 -10.21 -14.67 -18.23
N ALA A 124 -10.74 -14.64 -19.46
CA ALA A 124 -10.27 -15.46 -20.57
C ALA A 124 -8.84 -15.13 -21.04
N LEU A 125 -8.30 -13.96 -20.71
CA LEU A 125 -6.95 -13.57 -21.10
C LEU A 125 -5.89 -14.31 -20.26
N PRO A 126 -4.88 -14.95 -20.88
CA PRO A 126 -3.85 -15.71 -20.15
C PRO A 126 -3.00 -14.84 -19.22
N GLU A 127 -2.81 -13.56 -19.53
CA GLU A 127 -2.06 -12.60 -18.71
C GLU A 127 -2.80 -12.15 -17.43
N VAL A 128 -4.12 -12.36 -17.36
CA VAL A 128 -4.92 -12.04 -16.16
C VAL A 128 -4.79 -13.19 -15.16
N LYS A 129 -4.29 -12.84 -13.97
CA LYS A 129 -4.06 -13.74 -12.83
C LYS A 129 -5.31 -13.90 -11.98
N SER A 130 -6.00 -12.80 -11.68
CA SER A 130 -7.24 -12.82 -10.90
C SER A 130 -8.06 -11.55 -11.09
N ILE A 131 -9.35 -11.64 -10.75
CA ILE A 131 -10.32 -10.56 -10.77
C ILE A 131 -11.09 -10.59 -9.45
N TYR A 132 -11.05 -9.50 -8.69
CA TYR A 132 -11.69 -9.39 -7.38
C TYR A 132 -12.26 -7.98 -7.17
N GLU A 133 -13.08 -7.78 -6.13
CA GLU A 133 -13.57 -6.43 -5.80
C GLU A 133 -12.51 -5.63 -5.03
N PRO A 134 -12.37 -4.31 -5.25
CA PRO A 134 -11.46 -3.47 -4.48
C PRO A 134 -11.71 -3.59 -2.97
N VAL A 135 -10.62 -3.65 -2.22
CA VAL A 135 -10.66 -3.78 -0.76
C VAL A 135 -10.67 -2.41 -0.08
N THR A 136 -11.53 -2.22 0.91
CA THR A 136 -11.44 -1.07 1.83
C THR A 136 -11.11 -1.55 3.24
N MET A 137 -10.17 -0.86 3.90
CA MET A 137 -9.93 -0.99 5.34
C MET A 137 -10.42 0.26 6.06
N THR A 138 -10.89 0.12 7.28
CA THR A 138 -11.30 1.24 8.14
C THR A 138 -10.21 1.46 9.18
N LEU A 139 -9.81 2.71 9.41
CA LEU A 139 -8.98 3.03 10.56
C LEU A 139 -9.79 2.84 11.86
N SER A 140 -9.13 2.38 12.91
CA SER A 140 -9.70 2.46 14.25
C SER A 140 -9.80 3.93 14.66
N GLU A 141 -10.89 4.31 15.33
CA GLU A 141 -10.99 5.65 15.89
C GLU A 141 -9.85 5.91 16.87
N THR A 142 -9.21 7.06 16.72
CA THR A 142 -8.24 7.53 17.71
C THR A 142 -9.02 7.97 18.94
N GLN A 143 -8.86 7.27 20.05
CA GLN A 143 -9.41 7.74 21.32
C GLN A 143 -8.59 8.92 21.82
N SER A 144 -9.06 10.14 21.52
CA SER A 144 -8.58 11.33 22.21
C SER A 144 -9.28 11.40 23.56
N ASN A 145 -8.52 11.28 24.64
CA ASN A 145 -8.96 11.91 25.88
C ASN A 145 -8.76 13.41 25.63
N ASP A 146 -9.81 14.23 25.64
CA ASP A 146 -9.81 15.70 25.45
C ASP A 146 -9.00 16.48 26.52
N LYS A 147 -7.93 15.89 27.07
CA LYS A 147 -6.93 16.64 27.79
C LYS A 147 -6.24 17.54 26.77
N PRO A 148 -6.32 18.87 26.91
CA PRO A 148 -5.52 19.77 26.09
C PRO A 148 -4.07 19.31 26.18
N ALA A 149 -3.37 19.30 25.04
CA ALA A 149 -1.94 19.10 25.00
C ALA A 149 -1.33 20.00 26.08
N SER A 150 -0.71 19.41 27.09
CA SER A 150 -0.06 20.19 28.14
C SER A 150 0.95 21.08 27.44
N ALA A 151 0.79 22.40 27.59
CA ALA A 151 1.62 23.39 26.92
C ALA A 151 3.06 23.10 27.31
N VAL A 152 3.84 22.58 26.35
CA VAL A 152 5.27 22.28 26.48
C VAL A 152 5.58 21.53 27.77
N ASN A 153 5.45 20.20 27.75
CA ASN A 153 6.24 19.43 28.68
C ASN A 153 7.62 19.25 28.04
N ASP A 154 8.65 19.92 28.59
CA ASP A 154 10.08 19.65 28.30
C ASP A 154 10.49 18.20 28.64
N ASP A 155 9.54 17.38 29.08
CA ASP A 155 9.69 15.98 29.33
C ASP A 155 9.53 15.13 28.07
N ILE A 156 10.58 14.38 27.75
CA ILE A 156 10.56 13.33 26.72
C ILE A 156 9.38 12.39 26.99
N ALA A 157 8.61 12.06 25.94
CA ALA A 157 7.44 11.21 26.03
C ALA A 157 7.78 9.86 26.69
N TRP A 158 6.88 9.34 27.54
CA TRP A 158 7.15 8.15 28.34
C TRP A 158 7.57 6.94 27.50
N GLY A 159 6.92 6.72 26.35
CA GLY A 159 7.22 5.62 25.45
C GLY A 159 8.62 5.73 24.85
N VAL A 160 9.04 6.96 24.52
CA VAL A 160 10.37 7.28 24.00
C VAL A 160 11.44 7.06 25.07
N LYS A 161 11.18 7.48 26.33
CA LYS A 161 12.05 7.17 27.47
C LYS A 161 12.16 5.65 27.69
N LYS A 162 11.04 4.93 27.62
CA LYS A 162 10.96 3.48 27.89
C LYS A 162 11.77 2.64 26.91
N ILE A 163 11.74 2.98 25.63
CA ILE A 163 12.57 2.31 24.61
C ILE A 163 14.03 2.80 24.56
N GLN A 164 14.42 3.64 25.53
CA GLN A 164 15.79 4.16 25.69
C GLN A 164 16.31 5.01 24.52
N ALA A 165 15.42 5.64 23.74
CA ALA A 165 15.83 6.54 22.66
C ALA A 165 16.75 7.70 23.13
N PRO A 166 16.55 8.31 24.33
CA PRO A 166 17.45 9.36 24.81
C PRO A 166 18.92 8.92 24.97
N ALA A 167 19.17 7.64 25.27
CA ALA A 167 20.52 7.11 25.34
C ALA A 167 21.19 7.06 23.96
N LEU A 168 20.41 6.83 22.89
CA LEU A 168 20.90 6.89 21.51
C LEU A 168 21.16 8.33 21.08
N TRP A 169 20.28 9.27 21.44
CA TRP A 169 20.46 10.70 21.15
C TRP A 169 21.72 11.26 21.82
N ALA A 170 22.02 10.85 23.06
CA ALA A 170 23.26 11.22 23.75
C ALA A 170 24.54 10.75 23.03
N ASN A 171 24.42 9.73 22.16
CA ASN A 171 25.48 9.25 21.29
C ASN A 171 25.40 9.82 19.86
N GLY A 172 24.56 10.82 19.62
CA GLY A 172 24.38 11.45 18.31
C GLY A 172 23.57 10.62 17.30
N ILE A 173 22.84 9.60 17.76
CA ILE A 173 22.02 8.73 16.91
C ILE A 173 20.56 9.19 17.01
N GLU A 174 20.17 10.11 16.11
CA GLU A 174 18.84 10.75 16.12
C GLU A 174 18.07 10.56 14.79
N GLY A 175 18.60 9.75 13.88
CA GLY A 175 17.99 9.45 12.58
C GLY A 175 18.52 10.29 11.42
N ASP A 176 19.63 11.01 11.59
CA ASP A 176 20.27 11.78 10.52
C ASP A 176 20.49 10.95 9.24
N GLY A 177 20.19 11.54 8.09
CA GLY A 177 20.29 10.88 6.78
C GLY A 177 19.19 9.87 6.46
N ILE A 178 18.36 9.50 7.45
CA ILE A 178 17.24 8.58 7.27
C ILE A 178 15.98 9.35 6.85
N VAL A 179 15.14 8.64 6.10
CA VAL A 179 13.86 9.14 5.59
C VAL A 179 12.82 8.11 5.96
N VAL A 180 11.81 8.53 6.71
CA VAL A 180 10.67 7.67 7.05
C VAL A 180 9.44 8.14 6.29
N ALA A 181 8.54 7.22 6.01
CA ALA A 181 7.28 7.50 5.36
C ALA A 181 6.11 6.93 6.14
N ASN A 182 4.93 7.54 5.97
CA ASN A 182 3.68 6.87 6.27
C ASN A 182 2.71 6.85 5.08
N ILE A 183 1.85 5.84 5.07
CA ILE A 183 0.60 5.82 4.33
C ILE A 183 -0.51 5.88 5.39
N ASP A 184 -1.20 7.02 5.47
CA ASP A 184 -2.13 7.31 6.57
C ASP A 184 -3.17 8.38 6.17
N THR A 185 -3.82 9.04 7.13
CA THR A 185 -4.80 10.13 6.92
C THR A 185 -4.21 11.45 6.44
N GLY A 186 -2.89 11.48 6.26
CA GLY A 186 -2.11 12.66 5.92
C GLY A 186 -1.23 13.12 7.08
N VAL A 187 -0.61 14.29 6.94
CA VAL A 187 0.21 14.90 7.99
C VAL A 187 0.03 16.41 7.96
N ARG A 188 -0.26 17.04 9.11
CA ARG A 188 -0.23 18.49 9.24
C ARG A 188 1.22 18.99 9.21
N TYR A 189 1.75 19.34 8.04
CA TYR A 189 3.14 19.79 7.90
C TYR A 189 3.46 21.06 8.69
N THR A 190 2.47 21.92 8.98
CA THR A 190 2.63 23.15 9.78
C THR A 190 2.69 22.89 11.28
N HIS A 191 2.65 21.63 11.72
CA HIS A 191 2.79 21.31 13.13
C HIS A 191 4.23 21.63 13.58
N GLU A 192 4.37 22.41 14.66
CA GLU A 192 5.65 22.92 15.15
C GLU A 192 6.70 21.83 15.40
N SER A 193 6.27 20.62 15.80
CA SER A 193 7.18 19.49 16.02
C SER A 193 7.55 18.72 14.73
N LEU A 194 6.93 18.98 13.59
CA LEU A 194 7.11 18.22 12.34
C LEU A 194 7.63 19.07 11.17
N GLU A 195 7.35 20.37 11.14
CA GLU A 195 7.62 21.24 9.99
C GLU A 195 9.09 21.19 9.53
N SER A 196 10.03 21.23 10.48
CA SER A 196 11.47 21.27 10.20
C SER A 196 12.03 20.00 9.55
N ASN A 197 11.34 18.88 9.70
CA ASN A 197 11.77 17.57 9.21
C ASN A 197 11.04 17.12 7.94
N TRP A 198 10.08 17.89 7.45
CA TRP A 198 9.41 17.58 6.20
C TRP A 198 10.36 17.73 5.01
N ARG A 199 10.41 16.73 4.13
CA ARG A 199 11.02 16.89 2.81
C ARG A 199 10.01 17.54 1.86
N ARG A 200 10.21 18.83 1.56
CA ARG A 200 9.27 19.63 0.72
C ARG A 200 9.12 19.10 -0.71
N GLU A 201 10.21 18.73 -1.36
CA GLU A 201 10.17 18.20 -2.73
C GLU A 201 10.06 16.66 -2.72
N TYR A 202 9.15 16.11 -3.51
CA TYR A 202 8.92 14.65 -3.61
C TYR A 202 8.51 14.00 -2.27
N GLY A 203 8.00 14.78 -1.32
CA GLY A 203 7.70 14.28 0.03
C GLY A 203 6.23 14.25 0.41
N TRP A 204 5.33 14.52 -0.54
CA TRP A 204 3.89 14.48 -0.31
C TRP A 204 3.16 13.94 -1.53
N PHE A 205 2.14 13.13 -1.29
CA PHE A 205 1.17 12.77 -2.31
C PHE A 205 -0.22 12.57 -1.70
N ASP A 206 -1.23 13.17 -2.32
CA ASP A 206 -2.64 12.95 -2.00
C ASP A 206 -3.35 12.33 -3.22
N PRO A 207 -3.64 11.03 -3.20
CA PRO A 207 -4.35 10.37 -4.29
C PRO A 207 -5.85 10.69 -4.34
N TYR A 208 -6.42 11.32 -3.29
CA TYR A 208 -7.80 11.83 -3.27
C TYR A 208 -7.89 13.21 -3.89
N ASN A 209 -6.89 14.07 -3.65
CA ASN A 209 -6.82 15.41 -4.23
C ASN A 209 -5.46 15.68 -4.88
N LYS A 210 -5.32 15.30 -6.15
CA LYS A 210 -4.08 15.44 -6.95
C LYS A 210 -3.70 16.90 -7.26
N THR A 211 -4.50 17.89 -6.85
CA THR A 211 -4.19 19.32 -7.03
C THR A 211 -3.73 20.00 -5.75
N ASN A 212 -4.01 19.43 -4.57
CA ASN A 212 -3.51 19.95 -3.30
C ASN A 212 -2.09 19.43 -3.04
N GLN A 213 -1.12 20.34 -3.08
CA GLN A 213 0.30 20.00 -3.08
C GLN A 213 0.96 20.16 -1.71
N LEU A 214 0.22 20.57 -0.69
CA LEU A 214 0.74 20.70 0.66
C LEU A 214 0.10 19.64 1.55
N PRO A 215 0.88 18.98 2.44
CA PRO A 215 0.34 18.02 3.36
C PRO A 215 -0.77 18.61 4.22
N ASP A 216 -1.85 17.86 4.38
CA ASP A 216 -2.90 18.17 5.33
C ASP A 216 -3.29 16.89 6.06
N ASP A 217 -4.01 17.04 7.16
CA ASP A 217 -4.58 15.91 7.88
C ASP A 217 -5.84 16.38 8.60
N ASN A 218 -6.99 15.98 8.07
CA ASN A 218 -8.30 16.36 8.60
C ASN A 218 -8.78 15.40 9.70
N TRP A 219 -8.05 14.31 9.93
CA TRP A 219 -8.38 13.28 10.92
C TRP A 219 -7.41 13.26 12.11
N GLY A 220 -6.15 13.64 11.90
CA GLY A 220 -5.14 13.75 12.94
C GLY A 220 -4.39 12.45 13.26
N HIS A 221 -4.88 11.29 12.81
CA HIS A 221 -4.24 10.00 13.05
C HIS A 221 -2.84 9.95 12.43
N GLY A 222 -2.71 10.28 11.14
CA GLY A 222 -1.43 10.29 10.43
C GLY A 222 -0.44 11.30 10.98
N THR A 223 -0.90 12.48 11.42
CA THR A 223 -0.06 13.48 12.11
C THR A 223 0.47 12.94 13.43
N SER A 224 -0.37 12.25 14.20
CA SER A 224 0.02 11.64 15.48
C SER A 224 1.05 10.53 15.27
N VAL A 225 0.81 9.64 14.30
CA VAL A 225 1.72 8.56 13.92
C VAL A 225 3.07 9.11 13.45
N MET A 226 3.08 10.13 12.58
CA MET A 226 4.32 10.77 12.14
C MET A 226 5.05 11.45 13.30
N GLY A 227 4.32 12.07 14.23
CA GLY A 227 4.85 12.66 15.45
C GLY A 227 5.63 11.66 16.31
N VAL A 228 5.10 10.44 16.51
CA VAL A 228 5.80 9.38 17.27
C VAL A 228 7.10 8.95 16.57
N MET A 229 7.15 8.98 15.24
CA MET A 229 8.36 8.61 14.51
C MET A 229 9.44 9.71 14.56
N VAL A 230 9.09 10.96 14.26
CA VAL A 230 10.07 12.03 13.96
C VAL A 230 9.77 13.38 14.60
N GLY A 231 8.77 13.44 15.48
CA GLY A 231 8.44 14.65 16.21
C GLY A 231 9.64 15.18 17.00
N THR A 232 9.90 16.48 16.90
CA THR A 232 10.89 17.15 17.74
C THR A 232 10.34 17.37 19.16
N LYS A 233 11.09 18.07 20.02
CA LYS A 233 10.68 18.41 21.40
C LYS A 233 10.39 17.17 22.28
N GLY A 234 11.17 16.10 22.10
CA GLY A 234 11.06 14.89 22.93
C GLY A 234 9.84 14.00 22.62
N ILE A 235 9.14 14.24 21.51
CA ILE A 235 7.94 13.48 21.12
C ILE A 235 8.30 12.23 20.29
N GLY A 236 9.14 12.39 19.28
CA GLY A 236 9.47 11.34 18.32
C GLY A 236 10.75 10.59 18.66
N VAL A 237 10.85 9.35 18.17
CA VAL A 237 12.01 8.47 18.41
C VAL A 237 13.25 8.91 17.63
N ALA A 238 13.07 9.36 16.39
CA ALA A 238 14.14 9.78 15.48
C ALA A 238 13.96 11.25 15.05
N PRO A 239 14.20 12.21 15.96
CA PRO A 239 13.85 13.62 15.76
C PRO A 239 14.69 14.34 14.69
N LYS A 240 15.72 13.72 14.11
CA LYS A 240 16.49 14.28 12.98
C LYS A 240 16.27 13.55 11.66
N ALA A 241 15.48 12.48 11.65
CA ALA A 241 15.06 11.85 10.40
C ALA A 241 14.14 12.80 9.60
N LYS A 242 14.27 12.76 8.27
CA LYS A 242 13.31 13.44 7.39
C LYS A 242 12.08 12.58 7.20
N TRP A 243 10.95 13.23 6.93
CA TRP A 243 9.72 12.52 6.62
C TRP A 243 9.13 12.90 5.27
N ILE A 244 8.48 11.90 4.68
CA ILE A 244 7.56 12.02 3.54
C ILE A 244 6.24 11.35 3.92
N ALA A 245 5.14 11.67 3.24
CA ALA A 245 3.85 11.10 3.56
C ALA A 245 2.98 10.91 2.32
N CYS A 246 2.07 9.95 2.39
CA CYS A 246 0.99 9.81 1.43
C CYS A 246 -0.36 9.65 2.13
N LYS A 247 -1.36 10.40 1.68
CA LYS A 247 -2.73 10.36 2.21
C LYS A 247 -3.51 9.17 1.63
N GLY A 248 -3.09 7.96 1.97
CA GLY A 248 -3.72 6.72 1.48
C GLY A 248 -5.04 6.39 2.17
N CYS A 249 -5.39 7.12 3.24
CA CYS A 249 -6.61 6.94 3.99
C CYS A 249 -7.36 8.26 4.17
N ASN A 250 -8.68 8.22 4.12
CA ASN A 250 -9.57 9.32 4.49
C ASN A 250 -10.69 8.75 5.37
N TYR A 251 -10.34 8.42 6.62
CA TYR A 251 -11.03 7.46 7.52
C TYR A 251 -11.00 6.01 7.03
N ASN A 252 -11.36 5.82 5.76
CA ASN A 252 -11.19 4.58 5.03
C ASN A 252 -9.88 4.58 4.24
N CYS A 253 -9.18 3.46 4.23
CA CYS A 253 -8.03 3.19 3.40
C CYS A 253 -8.49 2.32 2.23
N ASP A 254 -8.87 2.97 1.12
CA ASP A 254 -9.31 2.28 -0.09
C ASP A 254 -8.09 1.73 -0.84
N GLU A 255 -8.13 0.46 -1.21
CA GLU A 255 -7.05 -0.23 -1.91
C GLU A 255 -6.46 0.58 -3.09
N PRO A 256 -7.23 1.13 -4.04
CA PRO A 256 -6.63 1.91 -5.13
C PRO A 256 -5.79 3.09 -4.62
N LYS A 257 -6.19 3.73 -3.51
CA LYS A 257 -5.50 4.87 -2.91
C LYS A 257 -4.26 4.45 -2.14
N VAL A 258 -4.36 3.37 -1.37
CA VAL A 258 -3.22 2.74 -0.69
C VAL A 258 -2.17 2.29 -1.71
N VAL A 259 -2.58 1.71 -2.84
CA VAL A 259 -1.68 1.24 -3.89
C VAL A 259 -1.05 2.40 -4.66
N GLU A 260 -1.82 3.45 -4.98
CA GLU A 260 -1.27 4.70 -5.53
C GLU A 260 -0.20 5.29 -4.60
N CYS A 261 -0.45 5.31 -3.28
CA CYS A 261 0.55 5.69 -2.28
C CYS A 261 1.76 4.77 -2.26
N ALA A 262 1.57 3.46 -2.38
CA ALA A 262 2.67 2.53 -2.36
C ALA A 262 3.62 2.68 -3.56
N GLN A 263 3.06 3.01 -4.73
CA GLN A 263 3.83 3.40 -5.91
C GLN A 263 4.64 4.66 -5.67
N PHE A 264 4.01 5.69 -5.09
CA PHE A 264 4.69 6.93 -4.74
C PHE A 264 5.85 6.66 -3.78
N LEU A 265 5.67 5.83 -2.75
CA LEU A 265 6.76 5.53 -1.82
C LEU A 265 7.88 4.69 -2.45
N LEU A 266 7.61 3.91 -3.49
CA LEU A 266 8.65 3.21 -4.23
C LEU A 266 9.37 4.12 -5.23
N CYS A 267 8.66 5.05 -5.89
CA CYS A 267 9.25 6.07 -6.73
C CYS A 267 8.56 7.43 -6.54
N PRO A 268 9.03 8.24 -5.58
CA PRO A 268 8.38 9.52 -5.31
C PRO A 268 8.41 10.43 -6.52
N HIS A 269 7.34 11.15 -6.77
CA HIS A 269 7.24 12.08 -7.87
C HIS A 269 7.05 13.52 -7.41
N ASN A 270 7.32 14.46 -8.30
CA ASN A 270 7.01 15.86 -8.05
C ASN A 270 5.48 16.09 -7.99
N ASN A 271 5.10 17.32 -7.64
CA ASN A 271 3.72 17.75 -7.45
C ASN A 271 2.83 17.55 -8.70
N ASP A 272 3.43 17.57 -9.90
CA ASP A 272 2.72 17.33 -11.16
C ASP A 272 2.43 15.84 -11.43
N GLY A 273 2.94 14.92 -10.59
CA GLY A 273 2.77 13.47 -10.78
C GLY A 273 3.68 12.85 -11.86
N ASN A 274 4.45 13.67 -12.58
CA ASN A 274 5.03 13.26 -13.86
C ASN A 274 6.51 12.87 -13.81
N LYS A 275 7.23 13.27 -12.75
CA LYS A 275 8.67 13.03 -12.66
C LYS A 275 8.98 12.17 -11.43
N CYS A 276 9.06 10.85 -11.59
CA CYS A 276 9.45 9.96 -10.50
C CYS A 276 10.98 9.94 -10.32
N ASP A 277 11.44 10.01 -9.07
CA ASP A 277 12.85 10.04 -8.67
C ASP A 277 13.13 8.95 -7.61
N PRO A 278 13.68 7.79 -8.03
CA PRO A 278 14.04 6.69 -7.15
C PRO A 278 14.98 7.05 -6.00
N SER A 279 15.81 8.10 -6.15
CA SER A 279 16.73 8.54 -5.09
C SER A 279 16.00 9.13 -3.88
N LYS A 280 14.73 9.50 -4.05
CA LYS A 280 13.90 10.11 -3.00
C LYS A 280 13.11 9.09 -2.19
N ALA A 281 13.11 7.81 -2.57
CA ALA A 281 12.38 6.77 -1.86
C ALA A 281 12.78 6.70 -0.36
N PRO A 282 11.83 6.49 0.56
CA PRO A 282 12.09 6.44 2.00
C PRO A 282 12.84 5.17 2.37
N HIS A 283 13.51 5.15 3.51
CA HIS A 283 14.18 3.94 4.03
C HIS A 283 13.20 3.02 4.77
N VAL A 284 12.22 3.62 5.46
CA VAL A 284 11.22 2.92 6.27
C VAL A 284 9.83 3.42 5.89
N ILE A 285 8.87 2.51 5.78
CA ILE A 285 7.45 2.82 5.59
C ILE A 285 6.70 2.27 6.80
N ASN A 286 6.05 3.16 7.54
CA ASN A 286 5.12 2.80 8.59
C ASN A 286 3.67 2.93 8.10
N SER A 287 2.86 1.91 8.38
CA SER A 287 1.44 1.92 8.06
C SER A 287 0.65 1.43 9.27
N SER A 288 -0.03 2.37 9.93
CA SER A 288 -0.83 2.13 11.13
C SER A 288 -2.29 1.81 10.80
N PHE A 289 -2.50 1.02 9.75
CA PHE A 289 -3.80 0.48 9.35
C PHE A 289 -3.71 -1.03 9.15
N GLY A 290 -4.82 -1.71 9.36
CA GLY A 290 -4.93 -3.14 9.12
C GLY A 290 -6.28 -3.67 9.58
N ARG A 291 -6.62 -4.87 9.11
CA ARG A 291 -7.84 -5.58 9.57
C ARG A 291 -7.65 -7.08 9.50
N HIS A 292 -8.33 -7.83 10.35
CA HIS A 292 -8.44 -9.28 10.21
C HIS A 292 -9.13 -9.64 8.88
N ARG A 293 -8.40 -10.30 7.98
CA ARG A 293 -8.87 -10.67 6.64
C ARG A 293 -8.00 -11.74 5.99
N ARG A 294 -8.45 -12.27 4.86
CA ARG A 294 -7.78 -13.35 4.10
C ARG A 294 -7.44 -12.98 2.66
N ASP A 295 -7.74 -11.76 2.24
CA ASP A 295 -7.27 -11.17 0.99
C ASP A 295 -5.92 -10.46 1.25
N PHE A 296 -4.85 -10.98 0.65
CA PHE A 296 -3.49 -10.54 0.90
C PHE A 296 -2.97 -9.61 -0.22
N TYR A 297 -3.75 -8.58 -0.57
CA TYR A 297 -3.51 -7.79 -1.79
C TYR A 297 -2.16 -7.03 -1.78
N LEU A 298 -1.74 -6.51 -0.62
CA LEU A 298 -0.43 -5.84 -0.42
C LEU A 298 0.82 -6.74 -0.44
N GLU A 299 0.73 -8.08 -0.49
CA GLU A 299 1.92 -8.95 -0.35
C GLU A 299 2.95 -8.72 -1.46
N ASP A 300 2.50 -8.60 -2.70
CA ASP A 300 3.43 -8.37 -3.81
C ASP A 300 4.07 -6.96 -3.71
N ILE A 301 3.35 -5.99 -3.14
CA ILE A 301 3.84 -4.62 -2.90
C ILE A 301 4.91 -4.64 -1.80
N ILE A 302 4.63 -5.31 -0.68
CA ILE A 302 5.56 -5.51 0.43
C ILE A 302 6.82 -6.21 -0.06
N THR A 303 6.67 -7.25 -0.88
CA THR A 303 7.79 -7.95 -1.51
C THR A 303 8.68 -6.98 -2.31
N ARG A 304 8.08 -6.10 -3.11
CA ARG A 304 8.80 -5.12 -3.94
C ARG A 304 9.50 -4.04 -3.12
N TRP A 305 8.89 -3.56 -2.03
CA TRP A 305 9.57 -2.66 -1.10
C TRP A 305 10.80 -3.32 -0.48
N ARG A 306 10.69 -4.58 -0.04
CA ARG A 306 11.82 -5.31 0.55
C ARG A 306 12.92 -5.60 -0.44
N GLU A 307 12.56 -5.93 -1.69
CA GLU A 307 13.51 -6.20 -2.77
C GLU A 307 14.50 -5.05 -2.96
N VAL A 308 14.04 -3.81 -2.74
CA VAL A 308 14.85 -2.59 -2.91
C VAL A 308 15.34 -2.00 -1.58
N GLY A 309 15.25 -2.76 -0.50
CA GLY A 309 15.75 -2.37 0.82
C GLY A 309 14.92 -1.30 1.54
N ILE A 310 13.63 -1.19 1.24
CA ILE A 310 12.68 -0.41 2.04
C ILE A 310 12.10 -1.31 3.13
N ILE A 311 12.09 -0.85 4.39
CA ILE A 311 11.61 -1.61 5.53
C ILE A 311 10.12 -1.30 5.79
N PRO A 312 9.21 -2.25 5.56
CA PRO A 312 7.80 -2.10 5.91
C PRO A 312 7.52 -2.44 7.37
N VAL A 313 6.83 -1.54 8.07
CA VAL A 313 6.39 -1.68 9.46
C VAL A 313 4.88 -1.51 9.52
N PHE A 314 4.18 -2.47 10.13
CA PHE A 314 2.72 -2.48 10.22
C PHE A 314 2.25 -2.81 11.62
N THR A 315 1.12 -2.21 12.03
CA THR A 315 0.42 -2.59 13.26
C THR A 315 -0.14 -4.02 13.15
N ILE A 316 -0.08 -4.77 14.25
CA ILE A 316 -0.72 -6.09 14.36
C ILE A 316 -2.23 -6.00 14.62
N GLY A 317 -2.76 -4.79 14.80
CA GLY A 317 -4.19 -4.52 15.01
C GLY A 317 -4.58 -4.39 16.49
N ASN A 318 -5.85 -4.02 16.70
CA ASN A 318 -6.39 -3.65 18.01
C ASN A 318 -7.48 -4.62 18.52
N ASP A 319 -7.62 -5.76 17.85
CA ASP A 319 -8.64 -6.78 18.12
C ASP A 319 -8.12 -7.87 19.07
N GLY A 320 -7.21 -7.52 19.99
CA GLY A 320 -6.54 -8.47 20.89
C GLY A 320 -7.51 -9.24 21.80
N ARG A 321 -8.70 -8.68 22.07
CA ARG A 321 -9.79 -9.34 22.81
C ARG A 321 -10.40 -10.53 22.06
N GLU A 322 -10.38 -10.51 20.74
CA GLU A 322 -10.89 -11.59 19.89
C GLU A 322 -9.89 -12.76 19.80
N GLY A 323 -8.65 -12.53 20.24
CA GLY A 323 -7.59 -13.54 20.33
C GLY A 323 -6.63 -13.53 19.14
N CYS A 324 -5.59 -14.37 19.21
CA CYS A 324 -4.47 -14.36 18.26
C CYS A 324 -4.88 -14.62 16.80
N ALA A 325 -6.02 -15.27 16.56
CA ALA A 325 -6.53 -15.52 15.21
C ALA A 325 -6.97 -14.23 14.49
N TYR A 326 -7.19 -13.14 15.23
CA TYR A 326 -7.72 -11.86 14.74
C TYR A 326 -6.65 -10.81 14.50
N SER A 327 -5.36 -11.19 14.53
CA SER A 327 -4.29 -10.28 14.11
C SER A 327 -4.53 -9.75 12.70
N SER A 328 -4.23 -8.47 12.53
CA SER A 328 -4.57 -7.71 11.32
C SER A 328 -3.56 -7.90 10.21
N TYR A 329 -4.05 -8.07 8.99
CA TYR A 329 -3.27 -7.84 7.78
C TYR A 329 -3.22 -6.33 7.48
N PRO A 330 -2.06 -5.74 7.11
CA PRO A 330 -0.81 -6.40 6.70
C PRO A 330 0.17 -6.83 7.80
N GLY A 331 -0.07 -6.50 9.06
CA GLY A 331 0.81 -6.84 10.18
C GLY A 331 1.13 -8.33 10.33
N ILE A 332 0.24 -9.24 9.90
CA ILE A 332 0.49 -10.70 9.91
C ILE A 332 1.37 -11.21 8.77
N SER A 333 1.76 -10.37 7.82
CA SER A 333 2.65 -10.78 6.73
C SER A 333 4.01 -11.22 7.30
N PRO A 334 4.58 -12.36 6.86
CA PRO A 334 5.91 -12.79 7.31
C PRO A 334 7.04 -11.87 6.80
N GLN A 335 6.70 -10.91 5.94
CA GLN A 335 7.65 -10.02 5.29
C GLN A 335 7.80 -8.67 6.01
N VAL A 336 6.94 -8.35 6.98
CA VAL A 336 6.95 -7.04 7.64
C VAL A 336 7.45 -7.12 9.08
N ILE A 337 7.82 -5.98 9.64
CA ILE A 337 7.95 -5.85 11.10
C ILE A 337 6.56 -5.56 11.65
N ALA A 338 6.01 -6.54 12.37
CA ALA A 338 4.72 -6.44 13.03
C ALA A 338 4.85 -5.79 14.40
N VAL A 339 4.04 -4.78 14.71
CA VAL A 339 4.12 -4.02 15.96
C VAL A 339 2.83 -4.14 16.75
N GLY A 340 2.93 -4.68 17.97
CA GLY A 340 1.90 -4.63 19.00
C GLY A 340 2.13 -3.46 19.98
N TYR A 341 1.20 -3.25 20.90
CA TYR A 341 1.24 -2.15 21.86
C TYR A 341 1.25 -2.64 23.31
N THR A 342 2.08 -2.01 24.13
CA THR A 342 2.14 -2.20 25.59
C THR A 342 1.89 -0.86 26.27
N ASP A 343 1.25 -0.88 27.44
CA ASP A 343 1.11 0.32 28.25
C ASP A 343 2.41 0.72 28.99
N SER A 344 2.33 1.78 29.79
CA SER A 344 3.46 2.27 30.59
C SER A 344 3.95 1.27 31.63
N SER A 345 3.13 0.29 32.01
CA SER A 345 3.42 -0.75 33.01
C SER A 345 3.83 -2.09 32.41
N ASP A 346 4.13 -2.16 31.10
CA ASP A 346 4.50 -3.38 30.37
C ASP A 346 3.37 -4.40 30.20
N PHE A 347 2.11 -4.01 30.44
CA PHE A 347 1.00 -4.89 30.08
C PHE A 347 0.76 -4.84 28.57
N LEU A 348 0.63 -6.03 27.97
CA LEU A 348 0.17 -6.16 26.59
C LEU A 348 -1.28 -5.65 26.50
N ALA A 349 -1.49 -4.66 25.64
CA ALA A 349 -2.80 -4.08 25.46
C ALA A 349 -3.65 -4.93 24.51
N PHE A 350 -4.93 -5.08 24.84
CA PHE A 350 -5.89 -5.85 24.04
C PHE A 350 -6.78 -4.97 23.14
N LYS A 351 -6.70 -3.65 23.30
CA LYS A 351 -7.41 -2.62 22.54
C LYS A 351 -6.67 -1.28 22.72
N SER A 352 -6.50 -0.52 21.63
CA SER A 352 -5.93 0.84 21.63
C SER A 352 -6.99 1.92 21.81
#